data_AF-A0A699W0S6-F1
#
_entry.id   AF-A0A699W0S6-F1
#
_cell.length_a   1.000
_cell.length_b   1.000
_cell.length_c   1.000
_cell.angle_alpha   90.00
_cell.angle_beta   90.00
_cell.angle_gamma   90.00
#
_symmetry.space_group_name_H-M   'P 1'
#
loop_
_entity.id
_entity.type
_entity.pdbx_description
1 polymer ?
#
loop_
_entity_poly.entity_id
_entity_poly.type
_entity_poly.pdbx_seq_one_letter_code
_entity_poly.pdbx_strand_id
1 'polypeptide(L)'
;MKKRPVTEAQARRNMMVYLKNTAGYRLDYFKEISYDDIRPIFEAKFNSNLKFLLKTKEHIEEEESRAIAIINKNLTQKAAKKRRPNKEAEDVEELKQHLEIVPDEDDDIFTEAT
;
A
#
# COMPACT_ATOMS: atom_id res chain seq x y z
N MET A 1 -12.79 29.94 29.60
CA MET A 1 -14.15 29.83 29.01
C MET A 1 -14.80 28.55 29.51
N LYS A 2 -15.88 28.63 30.31
CA LYS A 2 -16.63 27.42 30.73
C LYS A 2 -17.57 27.03 29.59
N LYS A 3 -17.39 25.84 28.99
CA LYS A 3 -18.33 25.29 28.01
C LYS A 3 -19.69 25.12 28.71
N ARG A 4 -20.78 25.57 28.08
CA ARG A 4 -22.13 25.33 28.62
C ARG A 4 -22.32 23.81 28.73
N PRO A 5 -22.92 23.30 29.82
CA PRO A 5 -23.26 21.89 29.89
C PRO A 5 -24.18 21.53 28.72
N VAL A 6 -23.86 20.44 28.02
CA VAL A 6 -24.72 19.93 26.94
C VAL A 6 -25.99 19.40 27.59
N THR A 7 -27.14 19.93 27.17
CA THR A 7 -28.44 19.46 27.67
C THR A 7 -28.76 18.09 27.06
N GLU A 8 -29.54 17.29 27.78
CA GLU A 8 -30.00 15.98 27.31
C GLU A 8 -30.74 16.07 25.96
N ALA A 9 -31.56 17.11 25.78
CA ALA A 9 -32.22 17.38 24.50
C ALA A 9 -31.24 17.64 23.35
N GLN A 10 -30.11 18.30 23.63
CA GLN A 10 -29.07 18.50 22.62
C GLN A 10 -28.31 17.20 22.32
N ALA A 11 -28.01 16.41 23.34
CA ALA A 11 -27.38 15.10 23.17
C ALA A 11 -28.29 14.16 22.36
N ARG A 12 -29.59 14.11 22.68
CA ARG A 12 -30.61 13.36 21.94
C ARG A 12 -30.65 13.76 20.47
N ARG A 13 -30.68 15.07 20.16
CA ARG A 13 -30.64 15.56 18.76
C ARG A 13 -29.39 15.11 18.03
N ASN A 14 -28.23 15.21 18.65
CA ASN A 14 -26.97 14.78 18.04
C ASN A 14 -26.97 13.27 17.73
N MET A 15 -27.49 12.44 18.66
CA MET A 15 -27.60 10.99 18.45
C MET A 15 -28.55 10.64 17.29
N MET A 16 -29.72 11.29 17.21
CA MET A 16 -30.66 11.07 16.10
C MET A 16 -30.05 11.42 14.74
N VAL A 17 -29.35 12.54 14.64
CA VAL A 17 -28.66 12.96 13.40
C VAL A 17 -27.56 11.97 13.03
N TYR A 18 -26.78 11.49 14.01
CA TYR A 18 -25.75 10.48 13.76
C TYR A 18 -26.36 9.17 13.22
N LEU A 19 -27.43 8.68 13.84
CA LEU A 19 -28.10 7.45 13.43
C LEU A 19 -28.73 7.58 12.04
N LYS A 20 -29.28 8.75 11.69
CA LYS A 20 -29.71 9.06 10.32
C LYS A 20 -28.55 8.92 9.33
N ASN A 21 -27.40 9.54 9.63
CA ASN A 21 -26.28 9.58 8.69
C ASN A 21 -25.55 8.24 8.56
N THR A 22 -25.46 7.45 9.63
CA THR A 22 -24.65 6.22 9.67
C THR A 22 -25.43 4.93 9.48
N ALA A 23 -26.74 4.94 9.74
CA ALA A 23 -27.61 3.78 9.63
C ALA A 23 -28.90 4.04 8.84
N GLY A 24 -29.10 5.27 8.32
CA GLY A 24 -30.25 5.58 7.45
C GLY A 24 -31.58 5.73 8.17
N TYR A 25 -31.58 5.84 9.51
CA TYR A 25 -32.82 6.05 10.26
C TYR A 25 -33.50 7.37 9.86
N ARG A 26 -34.83 7.33 9.74
CA ARG A 26 -35.61 8.57 9.61
C ARG A 26 -35.70 9.27 10.97
N LEU A 27 -35.74 10.61 10.98
CA LEU A 27 -35.80 11.37 12.23
C LEU A 27 -37.15 11.24 12.94
N ASP A 28 -38.24 11.01 12.19
CA ASP A 28 -39.58 10.86 12.74
C ASP A 28 -39.75 9.57 13.56
N TYR A 29 -38.95 8.54 13.27
CA TYR A 29 -38.86 7.33 14.11
C TYR A 29 -38.55 7.68 15.57
N PHE A 30 -37.73 8.71 15.80
CA PHE A 30 -37.28 9.10 17.14
C PHE A 30 -38.12 10.20 17.80
N LYS A 31 -39.21 10.65 17.15
CA LYS A 31 -39.99 11.81 17.62
C LYS A 31 -40.54 11.62 19.03
N GLU A 32 -40.96 10.39 19.37
CA GLU A 32 -41.54 10.03 20.67
C GLU A 32 -40.61 9.14 21.52
N ILE A 33 -39.42 8.81 21.03
CA ILE A 33 -38.46 7.94 21.72
C ILE A 33 -37.61 8.76 22.71
N SER A 34 -37.52 8.35 23.97
CA SER A 34 -36.77 9.08 25.00
C SER A 34 -35.25 9.08 24.77
N TYR A 35 -34.50 9.91 25.52
CA TYR A 35 -33.04 9.86 25.48
C TYR A 35 -32.50 8.49 25.92
N ASP A 36 -33.06 7.93 27.00
CA ASP A 36 -32.62 6.66 27.57
C ASP A 36 -32.85 5.48 26.61
N ASP A 37 -33.88 5.55 25.77
CA ASP A 37 -34.15 4.54 24.75
C ASP A 37 -33.26 4.70 23.49
N ILE A 38 -32.91 5.93 23.10
CA ILE A 38 -32.03 6.20 21.94
C ILE A 38 -30.58 5.88 22.25
N ARG A 39 -30.16 6.14 23.48
CA ARG A 39 -28.77 5.97 23.94
C ARG A 39 -28.20 4.57 23.63
N PRO A 40 -28.83 3.43 23.98
CA PRO A 40 -28.27 2.11 23.69
C PRO A 40 -28.15 1.84 22.18
N ILE A 41 -29.09 2.34 21.37
CA ILE A 41 -29.06 2.20 19.90
C ILE A 41 -27.83 2.95 19.34
N PHE A 42 -27.63 4.18 19.82
CA PHE A 42 -26.48 4.99 19.45
C PHE A 42 -25.17 4.33 19.87
N GLU A 43 -25.05 3.88 21.13
CA GLU A 43 -23.83 3.25 21.66
C GLU A 43 -23.48 1.99 20.88
N ALA A 44 -24.45 1.12 20.57
CA ALA A 44 -24.24 -0.07 19.77
C ALA A 44 -23.69 0.26 18.37
N LYS A 45 -24.29 1.24 17.69
CA LYS A 45 -23.85 1.66 16.36
C LYS A 45 -22.48 2.33 16.39
N PHE A 46 -22.25 3.20 17.37
CA PHE A 46 -20.98 3.90 17.56
C PHE A 46 -19.83 2.92 17.82
N ASN A 47 -20.03 1.96 18.73
CA ASN A 47 -19.04 0.93 19.05
C ASN A 47 -18.74 0.03 17.85
N SER A 48 -19.76 -0.36 17.08
CA SER A 48 -19.57 -1.11 15.84
C SER A 48 -18.74 -0.34 14.82
N ASN A 49 -19.01 0.97 14.65
CA ASN A 49 -18.26 1.82 13.72
C ASN A 49 -16.81 2.01 14.20
N LEU A 50 -16.58 2.22 15.49
CA LEU A 50 -15.23 2.29 16.07
C LEU A 50 -14.44 1.01 15.84
N LYS A 51 -15.06 -0.15 16.07
CA LYS A 51 -14.42 -1.45 15.84
C LYS A 51 -14.02 -1.65 14.38
N PHE A 52 -14.88 -1.23 13.45
CA PHE A 52 -14.58 -1.25 12.02
C PHE A 52 -13.39 -0.34 11.68
N LEU A 53 -13.41 0.90 12.15
CA LEU A 53 -12.31 1.86 11.91
C LEU A 53 -10.97 1.37 12.45
N LEU A 54 -10.95 0.78 13.65
CA LEU A 54 -9.73 0.23 14.24
C LEU A 54 -9.16 -0.91 13.39
N LYS A 55 -10.03 -1.83 12.94
CA LYS A 55 -9.63 -2.94 12.06
C LYS A 55 -9.07 -2.45 10.73
N THR A 56 -9.70 -1.44 10.12
CA THR A 56 -9.22 -0.86 8.86
C THR A 56 -7.86 -0.19 9.03
N LYS A 57 -7.64 0.51 10.14
CA LYS A 57 -6.34 1.12 10.44
C LYS A 57 -5.23 0.07 10.55
N GLU A 58 -5.47 -1.00 11.31
CA GLU A 58 -4.52 -2.12 11.46
C GLU A 58 -4.18 -2.78 10.11
N HIS A 59 -5.19 -3.00 9.26
CA HIS A 59 -4.97 -3.58 7.93
C HIS A 59 -4.12 -2.66 7.04
N ILE A 60 -4.35 -1.34 7.06
CA ILE A 60 -3.55 -0.40 6.27
C ILE A 60 -2.09 -0.40 6.75
N GLU A 61 -1.86 -0.35 8.07
CA GLU A 61 -0.50 -0.42 8.62
C GLU A 61 0.22 -1.74 8.26
N GLU A 62 -0.51 -2.85 8.26
CA GLU A 62 0.03 -4.15 7.84
C GLU A 62 0.36 -4.18 6.33
N GLU A 63 -0.52 -3.64 5.49
CA GLU A 63 -0.30 -3.56 4.04
C GLU A 63 0.91 -2.67 3.69
N GLU A 64 1.04 -1.51 4.35
CA GLU A 64 2.20 -0.63 4.20
C GLU A 64 3.49 -1.33 4.60
N SER A 65 3.50 -2.06 5.72
CA SER A 65 4.66 -2.83 6.19
C SER A 65 5.08 -3.91 5.19
N ARG A 66 4.11 -4.61 4.60
CA ARG A 66 4.35 -5.61 3.54
C ARG A 66 4.90 -4.96 2.27
N ALA A 67 4.36 -3.83 1.85
CA ALA A 67 4.85 -3.09 0.68
C ALA A 67 6.31 -2.65 0.87
N ILE A 68 6.66 -2.11 2.04
CA ILE A 68 8.04 -1.73 2.39
C ILE A 68 8.96 -2.95 2.35
N ALA A 69 8.55 -4.08 2.94
CA ALA A 69 9.33 -5.31 2.92
C ALA A 69 9.60 -5.82 1.48
N ILE A 70 8.61 -5.74 0.60
CA ILE A 70 8.74 -6.10 -0.82
C ILE A 70 9.72 -5.17 -1.54
N ILE A 71 9.62 -3.86 -1.33
CA ILE A 71 10.52 -2.86 -1.92
C ILE A 71 11.96 -3.14 -1.48
N ASN A 72 12.20 -3.33 -0.18
CA ASN A 72 13.52 -3.60 0.35
C ASN A 72 14.12 -4.89 -0.23
N LYS A 73 13.33 -5.98 -0.30
CA LYS A 73 13.76 -7.24 -0.91
C LYS A 73 14.17 -7.06 -2.38
N ASN A 74 13.37 -6.33 -3.16
CA ASN A 74 13.69 -6.03 -4.56
C ASN A 74 14.96 -5.19 -4.71
N LEU A 75 15.16 -4.18 -3.85
CA LEU A 75 16.38 -3.38 -3.82
C LEU A 75 17.60 -4.24 -3.50
N THR A 76 17.52 -5.11 -2.49
CA THR A 76 18.59 -6.05 -2.14
C THR A 76 18.92 -7.00 -3.30
N GLN A 77 17.91 -7.54 -3.99
CA GLN A 77 18.13 -8.39 -5.16
C GLN A 77 18.75 -7.62 -6.34
N LYS A 78 18.31 -6.39 -6.62
CA LYS A 78 18.92 -5.52 -7.64
C LYS A 78 20.36 -5.17 -7.29
N ALA A 79 20.66 -4.86 -6.03
CA ALA A 79 22.01 -4.59 -5.56
C ALA A 79 22.93 -5.82 -5.65
N ALA A 80 22.42 -7.01 -5.29
CA ALA A 80 23.14 -8.27 -5.42
C ALA A 80 23.43 -8.60 -6.90
N LYS A 81 22.47 -8.38 -7.81
CA LYS A 81 22.69 -8.54 -9.25
C LYS A 81 23.69 -7.53 -9.82
N LYS A 82 23.65 -6.26 -9.39
CA LYS A 82 24.64 -5.21 -9.76
C LYS A 82 26.03 -5.40 -9.16
N ARG A 83 26.21 -6.25 -8.15
CA ARG A 83 27.53 -6.63 -7.62
C ARG A 83 28.16 -7.81 -8.37
N ARG A 84 27.36 -8.62 -9.08
CA ARG A 84 27.84 -9.72 -9.94
C ARG A 84 28.26 -9.37 -11.39
N PRO A 85 27.98 -8.19 -11.98
CA PRO A 85 28.29 -7.92 -13.38
C PRO A 85 29.78 -7.65 -13.58
N ASN A 86 30.58 -7.47 -12.52
CA ASN A 86 32.03 -7.39 -12.66
C ASN A 86 32.61 -8.72 -13.16
N LYS A 87 32.02 -9.86 -12.76
CA LYS A 87 32.46 -11.18 -13.22
C LYS A 87 31.96 -11.48 -14.64
N GLU A 88 30.72 -11.09 -14.92
CA GLU A 88 30.11 -11.20 -16.26
C GLU A 88 30.81 -10.27 -17.28
N ALA A 89 31.30 -9.10 -16.86
CA ALA A 89 32.10 -8.20 -17.69
C ALA A 89 33.52 -8.73 -17.93
N GLU A 90 34.13 -9.38 -16.92
CA GLU A 90 35.42 -10.07 -17.04
C GLU A 90 35.30 -11.26 -18.02
N ASP A 91 34.24 -12.06 -17.91
CA ASP A 91 33.95 -13.18 -18.84
C ASP A 91 33.71 -12.66 -20.29
N VAL A 92 33.09 -11.49 -20.46
CA VAL A 92 32.88 -10.86 -21.78
C VAL A 92 34.16 -10.27 -22.36
N GLU A 93 35.03 -9.67 -21.55
CA GLU A 93 36.35 -9.23 -22.02
C GLU A 93 37.24 -10.41 -22.40
N GLU A 94 37.24 -11.49 -21.61
CA GLU A 94 37.96 -12.71 -21.92
C GLU A 94 37.44 -13.32 -23.23
N LEU A 95 36.13 -13.44 -23.42
CA LEU A 95 35.55 -13.90 -24.69
C LEU A 95 35.93 -13.01 -25.88
N LYS A 96 35.97 -11.68 -25.70
CA LYS A 96 36.33 -10.74 -26.75
C LYS A 96 37.79 -10.87 -27.17
N GLN A 97 38.70 -11.10 -26.20
CA GLN A 97 40.11 -11.36 -26.47
C GLN A 97 40.32 -12.67 -27.26
N HIS A 98 39.55 -13.72 -26.95
CA HIS A 98 39.64 -14.99 -27.67
C HIS A 98 39.03 -14.96 -29.09
N LEU A 99 38.17 -13.97 -29.39
CA LEU A 99 37.55 -13.76 -30.70
C LEU A 99 38.26 -12.71 -31.55
N GLU A 100 39.33 -12.09 -31.04
CA GLU A 100 40.14 -11.12 -31.79
C GLU A 100 40.97 -11.85 -32.85
N ILE A 101 40.44 -11.90 -34.07
CA ILE A 101 41.14 -12.43 -35.25
C ILE A 101 42.19 -11.40 -35.64
N VAL A 102 43.45 -11.73 -35.39
CA VAL A 102 44.60 -11.01 -35.95
C VAL A 102 44.59 -11.27 -37.46
N PRO A 103 44.52 -10.23 -38.30
CA PRO A 103 44.70 -10.41 -39.72
C PRO A 103 46.16 -10.84 -39.94
N ASP A 104 46.34 -12.07 -40.40
CA ASP A 104 47.63 -12.57 -40.84
C ASP A 104 47.88 -11.95 -42.24
N GLU A 105 49.03 -11.32 -42.43
CA GLU A 105 49.37 -10.61 -43.68
C GLU A 105 49.70 -11.58 -44.84
N ASP A 106 49.62 -12.90 -44.62
CA ASP A 106 50.07 -13.94 -45.55
C ASP A 106 48.94 -14.75 -46.22
N ASP A 107 47.73 -14.20 -46.39
CA ASP A 107 46.68 -14.84 -47.23
C ASP A 107 46.71 -14.29 -48.67
N ASP A 108 47.89 -14.41 -49.26
CA ASP A 108 48.16 -14.18 -50.68
C ASP A 108 48.02 -15.50 -51.46
N ILE A 109 47.49 -15.39 -52.67
CA ILE A 109 47.43 -16.40 -53.75
C ILE A 109 46.21 -17.33 -53.71
N PHE A 110 45.15 -16.92 -54.40
CA PHE A 110 44.51 -17.86 -55.33
C PHE A 110 44.45 -17.27 -56.73
N THR A 111 45.11 -18.01 -57.61
CA THR A 111 45.36 -17.74 -59.02
C THR A 111 44.08 -17.75 -59.84
N GLU A 112 44.03 -16.79 -60.76
CA GLU A 112 43.16 -16.72 -61.92
C GLU A 112 43.16 -18.06 -62.69
N ALA A 113 41.96 -18.59 -62.97
CA ALA A 113 41.77 -19.71 -63.88
C ALA A 113 40.87 -19.26 -65.05
N THR A 114 41.37 -19.60 -66.24
CA THR A 114 40.99 -19.25 -67.63
C THR A 114 39.53 -19.49 -68.01
#